data_AF-A0A2N3FKT2-F1
#
_entry.id   AF-A0A2N3FKT2-F1
#
_cell.length_a   1.000
_cell.length_b   1.000
_cell.length_c   1.000
_cell.angle_alpha   90.00
_cell.angle_beta   90.00
_cell.angle_gamma   90.00
#
_symmetry.space_group_name_H-M   'P 1'
#
loop_
_entity.id
_entity.type
_entity.pdbx_description
1 polymer ?
#
loop_
_entity_poly.entity_id
_entity_poly.type
_entity_poly.pdbx_seq_one_letter_code
_entity_poly.pdbx_strand_id
1 'polypeptide(L)'
;MGPLVHFELTRDWARETGLDAVAERIALADASVDVEFPARGSLLNLTRHFAPWAYGWVWYYRRRALRMRSPEALGRALHAAQDAVAHGVFGLAHVRFDLKIGRNPDDWEAAPSRVRDRIQERTLRILRAYRSSL
;
A
#
# COMPACT_ATOMS: atom_id res chain seq x y z
N MET A 1 -6.58 -1.52 -2.18
CA MET A 1 -6.21 -2.50 -3.22
C MET A 1 -6.63 -3.88 -2.73
N GLY A 2 -6.62 -4.92 -3.56
CA GLY A 2 -7.01 -6.26 -3.12
C GLY A 2 -5.96 -6.98 -2.27
N PRO A 3 -6.33 -8.09 -1.59
CA PRO A 3 -5.42 -8.91 -0.79
C PRO A 3 -4.25 -9.50 -1.59
N LEU A 4 -4.44 -9.72 -2.90
CA LEU A 4 -3.36 -10.10 -3.82
C LEU A 4 -2.18 -9.12 -3.76
N VAL A 5 -2.47 -7.81 -3.81
CA VAL A 5 -1.43 -6.77 -3.79
C VAL A 5 -0.86 -6.63 -2.39
N HIS A 6 -1.75 -6.44 -1.40
CA HIS A 6 -1.34 -6.15 -0.02
C HIS A 6 -0.58 -7.30 0.65
N PHE A 7 -0.80 -8.55 0.22
CA PHE A 7 -0.13 -9.70 0.80
C PHE A 7 0.84 -10.38 -0.18
N GLU A 8 0.34 -11.04 -1.22
CA GLU A 8 1.14 -11.93 -2.04
C GLU A 8 2.23 -11.18 -2.81
N LEU A 9 1.84 -10.14 -3.57
CA LEU A 9 2.80 -9.35 -4.33
C LEU A 9 3.75 -8.56 -3.43
N THR A 10 3.25 -7.98 -2.33
CA THR A 10 4.11 -7.31 -1.34
C THR A 10 5.16 -8.27 -0.78
N ARG A 11 4.79 -9.51 -0.43
CA ARG A 11 5.74 -10.52 0.06
C ARG A 11 6.79 -10.86 -0.99
N ASP A 12 6.37 -11.06 -2.22
CA ASP A 12 7.27 -11.48 -3.29
C ASP A 12 8.22 -10.35 -3.69
N TRP A 13 7.73 -9.10 -3.81
CA TRP A 13 8.58 -7.93 -4.00
C TRP A 13 9.55 -7.71 -2.84
N ALA A 14 9.14 -7.96 -1.59
CA ALA A 14 10.05 -7.89 -0.45
C ALA A 14 11.20 -8.90 -0.58
N ARG A 15 10.91 -10.16 -0.97
CA ARG A 15 11.93 -11.18 -1.26
C ARG A 15 12.85 -10.80 -2.40
N GLU A 16 12.29 -10.34 -3.53
CA GLU A 16 13.08 -9.86 -4.67
C GLU A 16 14.03 -8.71 -4.29
N THR A 17 13.61 -7.87 -3.35
CA THR A 17 14.45 -6.80 -2.81
C THR A 17 15.43 -7.28 -1.74
N GLY A 18 15.56 -8.57 -1.45
CA GLY A 18 16.51 -9.13 -0.47
C GLY A 18 16.10 -8.96 0.98
N LEU A 19 14.80 -8.86 1.27
CA LEU A 19 14.22 -8.78 2.61
C LEU A 19 13.56 -10.10 3.03
N ASP A 20 14.06 -11.23 2.56
CA ASP A 20 13.47 -12.58 2.71
C ASP A 20 13.09 -12.90 4.16
N ALA A 21 13.98 -12.60 5.11
CA ALA A 21 13.79 -12.88 6.53
C ALA A 21 12.62 -12.12 7.18
N VAL A 22 12.15 -11.03 6.56
CA VAL A 22 11.07 -10.18 7.08
C VAL A 22 9.92 -10.00 6.08
N ALA A 23 9.99 -10.62 4.90
CA ALA A 23 9.01 -10.43 3.82
C ALA A 23 7.58 -10.74 4.25
N GLU A 24 7.38 -11.82 5.01
CA GLU A 24 6.06 -12.19 5.52
C GLU A 24 5.54 -11.19 6.56
N ARG A 25 6.39 -10.67 7.44
CA ARG A 25 6.01 -9.63 8.41
C ARG A 25 5.62 -8.32 7.72
N ILE A 26 6.31 -7.97 6.63
CA ILE A 26 5.96 -6.80 5.81
C ILE A 26 4.57 -7.00 5.19
N ALA A 27 4.35 -8.15 4.54
CA ALA A 27 3.09 -8.46 3.87
C ALA A 27 1.91 -8.56 4.83
N LEU A 28 2.08 -9.20 6.00
CA LEU A 28 1.05 -9.26 7.04
C LEU A 28 0.67 -7.86 7.51
N ALA A 29 1.65 -6.97 7.73
CA ALA A 29 1.39 -5.62 8.19
C ALA A 29 0.82 -4.68 7.12
N ASP A 30 1.03 -4.98 5.84
CA ASP A 30 0.37 -4.30 4.71
C ASP A 30 -1.10 -4.71 4.64
N ALA A 31 -1.37 -6.02 4.59
CA ALA A 31 -2.73 -6.57 4.58
C ALA A 31 -3.55 -6.27 5.85
N SER A 32 -2.92 -6.17 7.03
CA SER A 32 -3.64 -5.92 8.29
C SER A 32 -4.23 -4.52 8.37
N VAL A 33 -3.80 -3.56 7.53
CA VAL A 33 -4.31 -2.18 7.58
C VAL A 33 -5.81 -2.12 7.31
N ASP A 34 -6.33 -2.93 6.39
CA ASP A 34 -7.77 -2.96 6.07
C ASP A 34 -8.63 -3.44 7.25
N VAL A 35 -8.06 -4.27 8.12
CA VAL A 35 -8.73 -4.81 9.31
C VAL A 35 -8.54 -3.90 10.52
N GLU A 36 -7.34 -3.38 10.74
CA GLU A 36 -7.01 -2.51 11.88
C GLU A 36 -7.57 -1.09 11.71
N PHE A 37 -7.61 -0.58 10.47
CA PHE A 37 -8.05 0.77 10.14
C PHE A 37 -9.06 0.74 9.00
N PRO A 38 -10.23 0.07 9.16
CA PRO A 38 -11.20 -0.03 8.09
C PRO A 38 -11.60 1.38 7.62
N ALA A 39 -11.58 1.61 6.30
CA ALA A 39 -11.81 2.93 5.70
C ALA A 39 -13.13 3.58 6.15
N ARG A 40 -14.18 2.78 6.36
CA ARG A 40 -15.50 3.22 6.83
C ARG A 40 -15.63 3.35 8.35
N GLY A 41 -14.59 2.99 9.10
CA GLY A 41 -14.61 3.00 10.57
C GLY A 41 -14.41 4.40 11.20
N SER A 42 -13.70 5.30 10.52
CA SER A 42 -13.55 6.71 10.94
C SER A 42 -12.98 7.58 9.84
N LEU A 43 -13.13 8.90 9.94
CA LEU A 43 -12.47 9.85 9.04
C LEU A 43 -10.94 9.71 9.07
N LEU A 44 -10.36 9.42 10.24
CA LEU A 44 -8.92 9.22 10.35
C LEU A 44 -8.48 7.96 9.59
N ASN A 45 -9.25 6.88 9.66
CA ASN A 45 -8.96 5.67 8.89
C ASN A 45 -9.05 5.94 7.39
N LEU A 46 -10.11 6.65 6.96
CA LEU A 46 -10.27 7.09 5.57
C LEU A 46 -9.01 7.77 5.01
N THR A 47 -8.35 8.62 5.81
CA THR A 47 -7.13 9.31 5.36
C THR A 47 -5.94 8.39 5.05
N ARG A 48 -5.93 7.13 5.51
CA ARG A 48 -4.86 6.15 5.22
C ARG A 48 -4.96 5.54 3.83
N HIS A 49 -6.17 5.47 3.28
CA HIS A 49 -6.45 4.81 2.00
C HIS A 49 -6.51 5.79 0.82
N PHE A 50 -6.89 7.05 1.05
CA PHE A 50 -7.17 7.97 -0.05
C PHE A 50 -6.17 9.12 -0.15
N ALA A 51 -5.68 9.35 -1.37
CA ALA A 51 -4.90 10.54 -1.67
C ALA A 51 -5.75 11.81 -1.50
N PRO A 52 -5.14 12.95 -1.12
CA PRO A 52 -3.70 13.14 -0.89
C PRO A 52 -3.22 12.70 0.50
N TRP A 53 -4.11 12.52 1.48
CA TRP A 53 -3.72 12.29 2.87
C TRP A 53 -2.98 10.97 3.10
N ALA A 54 -3.26 9.95 2.30
CA ALA A 54 -2.53 8.69 2.34
C ALA A 54 -1.02 8.90 2.19
N TYR A 55 -0.58 9.90 1.40
CA TYR A 55 0.86 10.22 1.29
C TYR A 55 1.48 10.75 2.59
N GLY A 56 0.70 11.40 3.45
CA GLY A 56 1.15 11.77 4.80
C GLY A 56 1.43 10.52 5.64
N TRP A 57 0.57 9.50 5.55
CA TRP A 57 0.77 8.21 6.21
C TRP A 57 1.94 7.43 5.65
N VAL A 58 2.14 7.44 4.32
CA VAL A 58 3.35 6.88 3.68
C VAL A 58 4.60 7.49 4.30
N TRP A 59 4.67 8.82 4.41
CA TRP A 59 5.83 9.49 4.98
C TRP A 59 6.02 9.14 6.46
N TYR A 60 4.94 9.19 7.25
CA TYR A 60 4.96 8.86 8.68
C TYR A 60 5.47 7.44 8.94
N TYR A 61 4.86 6.44 8.30
CA TYR A 61 5.21 5.04 8.48
C TYR A 61 6.58 4.70 7.90
N ARG A 62 6.95 5.26 6.74
CA ARG A 62 8.29 5.08 6.17
C ARG A 62 9.38 5.64 7.09
N ARG A 63 9.19 6.85 7.63
CA ARG A 63 10.13 7.46 8.58
C ARG A 63 10.27 6.61 9.84
N ARG A 64 9.16 6.06 10.33
CA ARG A 64 9.13 5.13 11.47
C ARG A 64 9.86 3.83 11.16
N ALA A 65 9.63 3.24 9.99
CA ALA A 65 10.29 2.03 9.51
C ALA A 65 11.81 2.21 9.46
N LEU A 66 12.29 3.27 8.82
CA LEU A 66 13.73 3.54 8.68
C LEU A 66 14.42 3.79 10.03
N ARG A 67 13.77 4.52 10.94
CA ARG A 67 14.36 4.87 12.24
C ARG A 67 14.44 3.71 13.21
N MET A 68 13.43 2.87 13.21
CA MET A 68 13.30 1.80 14.19
C MET A 68 13.56 0.41 13.59
N ARG A 69 13.91 0.35 12.30
CA ARG A 69 14.08 -0.90 11.54
C ARG A 69 12.88 -1.83 11.74
N SER A 70 11.67 -1.27 11.62
CA SER A 70 10.41 -2.02 11.83
C SER A 70 9.82 -2.45 10.48
N PRO A 71 9.77 -3.77 10.20
CA PRO A 71 9.07 -4.33 9.05
C PRO A 71 7.57 -4.01 9.05
N GLU A 72 6.95 -3.91 10.23
CA GLU A 72 5.52 -3.63 10.37
C GLU A 72 5.21 -2.18 9.95
N ALA A 73 6.04 -1.24 10.37
CA ALA A 73 5.92 0.14 9.90
C ALA A 73 6.19 0.23 8.39
N LEU A 74 7.04 -0.64 7.83
CA LEU A 74 7.26 -0.69 6.38
C LEU A 74 6.00 -1.17 5.66
N GLY A 75 5.39 -2.28 6.09
CA GLY A 75 4.15 -2.81 5.51
C GLY A 75 3.02 -1.76 5.48
N ARG A 76 2.82 -1.05 6.60
CA ARG A 76 1.83 0.05 6.68
C ARG A 76 2.15 1.21 5.73
N ALA A 77 3.43 1.48 5.49
CA ALA A 77 3.84 2.51 4.52
C ALA A 77 3.55 2.07 3.07
N LEU A 78 3.72 0.77 2.78
CA LEU A 78 3.41 0.19 1.47
C LEU A 78 1.91 0.24 1.20
N HIS A 79 1.08 -0.22 2.14
CA HIS A 79 -0.37 -0.15 2.03
C HIS A 79 -0.86 1.24 1.62
N ALA A 80 -0.51 2.26 2.40
CA ALA A 80 -0.91 3.64 2.13
C ALA A 80 -0.38 4.15 0.78
N ALA A 81 0.79 3.67 0.32
CA ALA A 81 1.36 4.06 -0.97
C ALA A 81 0.65 3.41 -2.15
N GLN A 82 0.27 2.14 -2.02
CA GLN A 82 -0.45 1.36 -3.02
C GLN A 82 -1.86 1.93 -3.19
N ASP A 83 -2.56 2.15 -2.08
CA ASP A 83 -3.92 2.69 -2.05
C ASP A 83 -4.00 4.13 -2.57
N ALA A 84 -3.03 4.98 -2.23
CA ALA A 84 -2.94 6.34 -2.76
C ALA A 84 -2.85 6.38 -4.30
N VAL A 85 -2.27 5.35 -4.91
CA VAL A 85 -2.19 5.23 -6.37
C VAL A 85 -3.46 4.57 -6.94
N ALA A 86 -3.93 3.51 -6.30
CA ALA A 86 -5.05 2.69 -6.75
C ALA A 86 -6.38 3.44 -6.79
N HIS A 87 -6.69 4.17 -5.73
CA HIS A 87 -8.01 4.76 -5.52
C HIS A 87 -8.15 6.17 -6.10
N GLY A 88 -7.04 6.77 -6.54
CA GLY A 88 -7.00 8.14 -7.03
C GLY A 88 -7.25 9.17 -5.92
N VAL A 89 -7.44 10.43 -6.33
CA VAL A 89 -7.68 11.54 -5.39
C VAL A 89 -9.08 11.39 -4.78
N PHE A 90 -9.18 11.49 -3.45
CA PHE A 90 -10.43 11.39 -2.67
C PHE A 90 -11.23 10.10 -2.90
N GLY A 91 -10.58 9.02 -3.32
CA GLY A 91 -11.28 7.77 -3.61
C GLY A 91 -12.19 7.85 -4.85
N LEU A 92 -11.93 8.79 -5.76
CA LEU A 92 -12.75 8.98 -6.97
C LEU A 92 -12.92 7.70 -7.80
N ALA A 93 -11.96 6.76 -7.74
CA ALA A 93 -12.10 5.47 -8.40
C ALA A 93 -13.25 4.63 -7.82
N HIS A 94 -13.49 4.66 -6.50
CA HIS A 94 -14.65 4.00 -5.89
C HIS A 94 -15.95 4.68 -6.30
N VAL A 95 -15.99 6.02 -6.27
CA VAL A 95 -17.20 6.77 -6.69
C VAL A 95 -17.58 6.40 -8.12
N ARG A 96 -16.60 6.33 -9.03
CA ARG A 96 -16.81 5.90 -10.41
C ARG A 96 -17.33 4.46 -10.50
N PHE A 97 -16.71 3.54 -9.77
CA PHE A 97 -17.14 2.14 -9.71
C PHE A 97 -18.57 1.97 -9.16
N ASP A 98 -18.92 2.68 -8.09
CA ASP A 98 -20.25 2.66 -7.48
C ASP A 98 -21.31 3.18 -8.46
N LEU A 99 -20.95 4.16 -9.29
CA LEU A 99 -21.77 4.65 -10.41
C LEU A 99 -21.78 3.72 -11.63
N LYS A 100 -21.15 2.53 -11.55
CA LYS A 100 -21.00 1.55 -12.64
C LYS A 100 -20.22 2.09 -13.84
N ILE A 101 -19.37 3.09 -13.61
CA ILE A 101 -18.52 3.70 -14.61
C ILE A 101 -17.06 3.33 -14.30
N GLY A 102 -16.50 2.36 -15.01
CA GLY A 102 -15.11 1.92 -14.83
C GLY A 102 -14.97 0.63 -14.03
N ARG A 103 -13.77 0.38 -13.48
CA ARG A 103 -13.39 -0.89 -12.84
C ARG A 103 -13.45 -0.81 -11.32
N ASN A 104 -13.48 -1.99 -10.68
CA ASN A 104 -13.19 -2.09 -9.26
C ASN A 104 -11.74 -1.63 -9.01
N PRO A 105 -11.49 -0.58 -8.20
CA PRO A 105 -10.14 -0.13 -7.91
C PRO A 105 -9.28 -1.19 -7.19
N ASP A 106 -9.90 -2.13 -6.48
CA ASP A 106 -9.21 -3.22 -5.75
C ASP A 106 -8.85 -4.43 -6.61
N ASP A 107 -9.37 -4.51 -7.84
CA ASP A 107 -9.04 -5.57 -8.78
C ASP A 107 -7.71 -5.25 -9.49
N TRP A 108 -6.67 -5.99 -9.10
CA TRP A 108 -5.33 -5.88 -9.67
C TRP A 108 -5.26 -6.35 -11.12
N GLU A 109 -5.93 -7.45 -11.46
CA GLU A 109 -5.87 -8.02 -12.80
C GLU A 109 -6.55 -7.10 -13.82
N ALA A 110 -7.64 -6.45 -13.40
CA ALA A 110 -8.30 -5.42 -14.19
C ALA A 110 -7.60 -4.05 -14.15
N ALA A 111 -6.54 -3.87 -13.36
CA ALA A 111 -5.87 -2.59 -13.23
C ALA A 111 -5.08 -2.24 -14.51
N PRO A 112 -5.18 -0.98 -15.02
CA PRO A 112 -4.37 -0.52 -16.14
C PRO A 112 -2.88 -0.75 -15.87
N SER A 113 -2.11 -1.13 -16.89
CA SER A 113 -0.66 -1.35 -16.78
C SER A 113 0.03 -0.19 -16.08
N ARG A 114 -0.26 1.05 -16.47
CA ARG A 114 0.30 2.25 -15.83
C ARG A 114 0.02 2.36 -14.32
N VAL A 115 -1.12 1.84 -13.83
CA VAL A 115 -1.43 1.82 -12.40
C VAL A 115 -0.59 0.73 -11.72
N ARG A 116 -0.53 -0.46 -12.33
CA ARG A 116 0.29 -1.58 -11.85
C ARG A 116 1.77 -1.20 -11.77
N ASP A 117 2.31 -0.62 -12.83
CA ASP A 117 3.69 -0.16 -12.92
C ASP A 117 4.01 0.87 -11.84
N ARG A 118 3.12 1.85 -11.62
CA ARG A 118 3.31 2.88 -10.58
C ARG A 118 3.27 2.29 -9.17
N ILE A 119 2.38 1.33 -8.92
CA ILE A 119 2.29 0.64 -7.62
C ILE A 119 3.56 -0.16 -7.37
N GLN A 120 4.00 -0.96 -8.34
CA GLN A 120 5.20 -1.76 -8.24
C GLN A 120 6.45 -0.87 -8.08
N GLU A 121 6.62 0.14 -8.93
CA GLU A 121 7.76 1.05 -8.87
C GLU A 121 7.87 1.74 -7.51
N ARG A 122 6.74 2.24 -6.99
CA ARG A 122 6.70 2.92 -5.69
C ARG A 122 6.97 1.95 -4.54
N THR A 123 6.41 0.75 -4.60
CA THR A 123 6.64 -0.31 -3.61
C THR A 123 8.11 -0.69 -3.57
N LEU A 124 8.71 -1.02 -4.72
CA LEU A 124 10.12 -1.38 -4.83
C LEU A 124 11.03 -0.24 -4.37
N ARG A 125 10.70 1.02 -4.67
CA ARG A 125 11.48 2.17 -4.19
C ARG A 125 11.49 2.28 -2.66
N ILE A 126 10.35 2.04 -2.01
CA ILE A 126 10.23 2.08 -0.55
C ILE A 126 10.97 0.90 0.09
N LEU A 127 10.79 -0.32 -0.44
CA LEU A 127 11.49 -1.52 0.01
C LEU A 127 13.01 -1.38 -0.10
N ARG A 128 13.52 -0.94 -1.25
CA ARG A 128 14.96 -0.71 -1.47
C ARG A 128 15.53 0.32 -0.50
N ALA A 129 14.82 1.42 -0.27
CA ALA A 129 15.26 2.43 0.70
C ALA A 129 15.34 1.88 2.13
N TYR A 130 14.41 0.99 2.51
CA TYR A 130 14.46 0.31 3.79
C TYR A 130 15.64 -0.66 3.87
N ARG A 131 15.83 -1.50 2.85
CA ARG A 131 16.98 -2.43 2.78
C ARG A 131 18.31 -1.70 2.91
N SER A 132 18.50 -0.57 2.21
CA SER A 132 19.73 0.22 2.29
C SER A 132 19.98 0.86 3.66
N SER A 133 19.01 0.81 4.59
CA SER A 133 19.15 1.34 5.96
C SER A 133 19.44 0.27 7.04
N LEU A 134 19.43 -1.01 6.65
CA LEU A 134 19.77 -2.14 7.52
C LEU A 134 21.29 -2.26 7.66
#